data_AF-A0A4Y9ZLR0-F1
#
_entry.id   AF-A0A4Y9ZLR0-F1
#
_cell.length_a   1.000
_cell.length_b   1.000
_cell.length_c   1.000
_cell.angle_alpha   90.00
_cell.angle_beta   90.00
_cell.angle_gamma   90.00
#
_symmetry.space_group_name_H-M   'P 1'
#
loop_
_entity.id
_entity.type
_entity.pdbx_description
1 polymer ?
#
loop_
_entity_poly.entity_id
_entity_poly.type
_entity_poly.pdbx_seq_one_letter_code
_entity_poly.pdbx_strand_id
1 'polypeptide(L)'
;MPSSVLLPLMKAVDTVGKEIDWPTVDFVTDRNNLRKLLRWASGSTGRSNDFRIDFELAGENTVLFNRFEERTKVMTDGKGYGFSFEHETTSPTPGCERSTAHHRIVKYDFFGLKMIVRFEVDAFLPSDEAVQSSGKSATTLDSLTDSLSTLQVTTESASPPGLQIIRAGSEVPHRSVIELKTSSKKHIRWSDIFPQLYLSQTPWFYVGFHEKGTFTEVQKSNMLEMKEQRKDLEGRLRQLGQTLEMIQELAIAHGTKKCLSLVCQSGVLTVYERVGIEQCPVGDQQENEC
;
A
#
# COMPACT_ATOMS: atom_id res chain seq x y z
N MET A 1 4.48 18.51 -3.18
CA MET A 1 4.58 17.22 -2.46
C MET A 1 4.29 17.53 -1.01
N PRO A 2 3.42 16.76 -0.33
CA PRO A 2 3.16 16.95 1.10
C PRO A 2 4.46 16.86 1.91
N SER A 3 4.55 17.61 3.02
CA SER A 3 5.70 17.60 3.92
C SER A 3 5.89 16.27 4.67
N SER A 4 4.87 15.40 4.66
CA SER A 4 4.86 14.08 5.29
C SER A 4 4.43 13.00 4.29
N VAL A 5 5.18 11.90 4.23
CA VAL A 5 4.93 10.76 3.31
C VAL A 5 3.61 10.04 3.63
N LEU A 6 3.22 10.03 4.91
CA LEU A 6 2.02 9.34 5.39
C LEU A 6 0.79 10.27 5.45
N LEU A 7 0.94 11.59 5.34
CA LEU A 7 -0.20 12.52 5.41
C LEU A 7 -1.32 12.20 4.40
N PRO A 8 -1.05 11.84 3.12
CA PRO A 8 -2.12 11.43 2.21
C PRO A 8 -2.87 10.17 2.66
N LEU A 9 -2.17 9.22 3.30
CA LEU A 9 -2.77 8.00 3.85
C LEU A 9 -3.74 8.37 4.98
N MET A 10 -3.28 9.16 5.95
CA MET A 10 -4.11 9.58 7.09
C MET A 10 -5.35 10.35 6.63
N LYS A 11 -5.17 11.32 5.72
CA LYS A 11 -6.28 12.10 5.18
C LYS A 11 -7.25 11.28 4.34
N ALA A 12 -6.79 10.23 3.67
CA ALA A 12 -7.69 9.31 2.96
C ALA A 12 -8.59 8.54 3.94
N VAL A 13 -8.06 8.07 5.07
CA VAL A 13 -8.86 7.40 6.12
C VAL A 13 -9.94 8.34 6.65
N ASP A 14 -9.56 9.57 7.03
CA ASP A 14 -10.50 10.59 7.52
C ASP A 14 -11.59 10.89 6.48
N THR A 15 -11.20 11.05 5.21
CA THR A 15 -12.12 11.47 4.13
C THR A 15 -13.12 10.38 3.75
N VAL A 16 -12.70 9.11 3.78
CA VAL A 16 -13.58 7.96 3.48
C VAL A 16 -14.50 7.65 4.68
N GLY A 17 -14.24 8.23 5.85
CA GLY A 17 -15.08 8.04 7.04
C GLY A 17 -14.96 6.65 7.65
N LYS A 18 -13.82 5.97 7.47
CA LYS A 18 -13.52 4.71 8.18
C LYS A 18 -12.87 5.05 9.50
N GLU A 19 -13.60 4.94 10.61
CA GLU A 19 -13.04 5.21 11.93
C GLU A 19 -11.93 4.22 12.27
N ILE A 20 -10.77 4.76 12.65
CA ILE A 20 -9.63 3.98 13.13
C ILE A 20 -9.25 4.50 14.51
N ASP A 21 -9.26 3.60 15.49
CA ASP A 21 -8.67 3.84 16.80
C ASP A 21 -7.14 3.74 16.69
N TRP A 22 -6.52 4.86 16.29
CA TRP A 22 -5.09 4.96 16.00
C TRP A 22 -4.17 4.50 17.15
N PRO A 23 -4.43 4.83 18.43
CA PRO A 23 -3.65 4.29 19.55
C PRO A 23 -3.58 2.77 19.63
N THR A 24 -4.53 2.05 19.02
CA THR A 24 -4.50 0.58 19.00
C THR A 24 -3.66 0.00 17.86
N VAL A 25 -3.19 0.82 16.92
CA VAL A 25 -2.42 0.37 15.75
C VAL A 25 -0.95 0.24 16.12
N ASP A 26 -0.33 -0.88 15.78
CA ASP A 26 1.11 -1.10 16.05
C ASP A 26 1.98 -0.57 14.92
N PHE A 27 1.52 -0.70 13.67
CA PHE A 27 2.29 -0.26 12.49
C PHE A 27 1.43 0.43 11.45
N VAL A 28 1.91 1.56 10.94
CA VAL A 28 1.43 2.18 9.69
C VAL A 28 2.56 2.14 8.68
N THR A 29 2.35 1.47 7.55
CA THR A 29 3.43 1.20 6.59
C THR A 29 2.94 1.04 5.15
N ASP A 30 3.90 1.00 4.22
CA ASP A 30 3.69 0.56 2.86
C ASP A 30 4.07 -0.92 2.71
N ARG A 31 3.32 -1.65 1.87
CA ARG A 31 3.62 -3.03 1.51
C ARG A 31 5.05 -3.22 0.97
N ASN A 32 5.62 -2.20 0.33
CA ASN A 32 7.01 -2.23 -0.15
C ASN A 32 8.03 -2.36 0.99
N ASN A 33 7.81 -1.68 2.12
CA ASN A 33 8.68 -1.77 3.30
C ASN A 33 8.63 -3.19 3.89
N LEU A 34 7.44 -3.77 4.00
CA LEU A 34 7.27 -5.16 4.44
C LEU A 34 7.97 -6.15 3.51
N ARG A 35 7.95 -5.93 2.19
CA ARG A 35 8.69 -6.77 1.22
C ARG A 35 10.20 -6.65 1.38
N LYS A 36 10.72 -5.44 1.61
CA LYS A 36 12.15 -5.19 1.86
C LYS A 36 12.60 -5.95 3.11
N LEU A 37 11.86 -5.83 4.22
CA LEU A 37 12.12 -6.54 5.47
C LEU A 37 12.00 -8.06 5.32
N LEU A 38 10.94 -8.55 4.68
CA LEU A 38 10.73 -9.98 4.45
C LEU A 38 11.88 -10.59 3.66
N ARG A 39 12.33 -9.91 2.59
CA ARG A 39 13.46 -10.35 1.77
C ARG A 39 14.74 -10.44 2.60
N TRP A 40 15.02 -9.43 3.41
CA TRP A 40 16.17 -9.42 4.31
C TRP A 40 16.11 -10.53 5.37
N ALA A 41 14.98 -10.65 6.09
CA ALA A 41 14.78 -11.65 7.13
C ALA A 41 14.88 -13.09 6.59
N SER A 42 14.59 -13.28 5.30
CA SER A 42 14.73 -14.57 4.61
C SER A 42 16.15 -14.87 4.11
N GLY A 43 17.15 -14.08 4.50
CA GLY A 43 18.56 -14.32 4.15
C GLY A 43 18.95 -13.95 2.71
N SER A 44 18.14 -13.18 1.99
CA SER A 44 18.55 -12.69 0.66
C SER A 44 19.61 -11.60 0.79
N THR A 45 20.87 -11.94 0.49
CA THR A 45 22.03 -11.04 0.59
C THR A 45 22.46 -10.51 -0.78
N GLY A 46 22.99 -9.30 -0.84
CA GLY A 46 23.55 -8.68 -2.05
C GLY A 46 23.22 -7.19 -2.19
N ARG A 47 24.09 -6.42 -2.86
CA ARG A 47 23.95 -4.96 -3.03
C ARG A 47 22.65 -4.53 -3.72
N SER A 48 22.09 -5.36 -4.61
CA SER A 48 20.79 -5.08 -5.25
C SER A 48 19.61 -5.16 -4.28
N ASN A 49 19.86 -5.60 -3.04
CA ASN A 49 18.86 -5.73 -1.99
C ASN A 49 19.01 -4.68 -0.89
N ASP A 50 19.98 -3.77 -1.00
CA ASP A 50 20.17 -2.66 -0.06
C ASP A 50 18.91 -1.80 -0.02
N PHE A 51 18.54 -1.31 1.16
CA PHE A 51 17.40 -0.44 1.33
C PHE A 51 17.53 0.42 2.58
N ARG A 52 16.74 1.48 2.61
CA ARG A 52 16.49 2.27 3.82
C ARG A 52 14.99 2.35 4.08
N ILE A 53 14.61 2.27 5.35
CA ILE A 53 13.27 2.56 5.85
C ILE A 53 13.44 3.54 6.99
N ASP A 54 12.84 4.71 6.87
CA ASP A 54 12.79 5.67 7.98
C ASP A 54 11.58 5.36 8.83
N PHE A 55 11.71 5.52 10.15
CA PHE A 55 10.61 5.25 11.06
C PHE A 55 10.68 6.12 12.31
N GLU A 56 9.51 6.32 12.91
CA GLU A 56 9.34 7.06 14.15
C GLU A 56 8.23 6.41 14.98
N LEU A 57 8.25 6.67 16.28
CA LEU A 57 7.20 6.27 17.20
C LEU A 57 6.16 7.39 17.31
N ALA A 58 4.89 7.06 17.11
CA ALA A 58 3.76 7.92 17.37
C ALA A 58 2.94 7.36 18.55
N GLY A 59 2.65 8.21 19.54
CA GLY A 59 2.00 7.76 20.77
C GLY A 59 2.89 6.79 21.56
N GLU A 60 2.28 5.77 22.14
CA GLU A 60 2.95 4.81 23.03
C GLU A 60 3.55 3.61 22.29
N ASN A 61 2.91 3.15 21.20
CA ASN A 61 3.25 1.88 20.54
C ASN A 61 3.29 1.94 19.00
N THR A 62 2.72 2.95 18.36
CA THR A 62 2.54 2.96 16.90
C THR A 62 3.84 3.33 16.19
N VAL A 63 4.34 2.43 15.35
CA VAL A 63 5.49 2.71 14.49
C VAL A 63 5.02 3.17 13.11
N LEU A 64 5.49 4.35 12.71
CA LEU A 64 5.21 4.93 11.39
C LEU A 64 6.39 4.68 10.46
N PHE A 65 6.23 3.79 9.48
CA PHE A 65 7.25 3.55 8.46
C PHE A 65 7.11 4.52 7.28
N ASN A 66 8.13 5.34 7.11
CA ASN A 66 8.27 6.28 6.00
C ASN A 66 9.07 5.64 4.85
N ARG A 67 8.52 5.75 3.65
CA ARG A 67 9.16 5.28 2.42
C ARG A 67 10.38 6.16 2.10
N PHE A 68 11.54 5.53 1.95
CA PHE A 68 12.74 6.14 1.37
C PHE A 68 13.08 5.45 0.04
N GLU A 69 13.32 6.25 -1.00
CA GLU A 69 13.84 5.78 -2.29
C GLU A 69 15.02 6.67 -2.69
N GLU A 70 16.19 6.07 -2.88
CA GLU A 70 17.41 6.79 -3.31
C GLU A 70 17.25 7.38 -4.72
N ARG A 71 16.45 6.72 -5.57
CA ARG A 71 16.19 7.14 -6.95
C ARG A 71 14.69 7.34 -7.14
N THR A 72 14.29 8.59 -7.36
CA THR A 72 12.91 8.96 -7.69
C THR A 72 12.60 8.89 -9.19
N LYS A 73 13.64 8.67 -10.01
CA LYS A 73 13.55 8.49 -11.46
C LYS A 73 14.45 7.34 -11.88
N VAL A 74 13.90 6.41 -12.64
CA VAL A 74 14.67 5.34 -13.29
C VAL A 74 14.58 5.56 -14.79
N MET A 75 15.73 5.57 -15.47
CA MET A 75 15.76 5.59 -16.92
C MET A 75 15.31 4.21 -17.40
N THR A 76 14.08 4.13 -17.94
CA THR A 76 13.58 2.90 -18.54
C THR A 76 14.36 2.61 -19.82
N ASP A 77 14.75 1.36 -20.03
CA ASP A 77 15.40 0.94 -21.27
C ASP A 77 14.39 0.73 -22.42
N GLY A 78 13.11 1.05 -22.18
CA GLY A 78 12.02 0.92 -23.13
C GLY A 78 11.58 -0.53 -23.39
N LYS A 79 12.11 -1.52 -22.66
CA LYS A 79 11.81 -2.94 -22.88
C LYS A 79 10.72 -3.50 -21.98
N GLY A 80 10.23 -2.70 -21.03
CA GLY A 80 9.10 -3.07 -20.17
C GLY A 80 7.77 -2.82 -20.87
N TYR A 81 6.90 -3.82 -20.93
CA TYR A 81 5.56 -3.72 -21.51
C TYR A 81 4.45 -3.60 -20.45
N GLY A 82 4.81 -3.42 -19.16
CA GLY A 82 3.87 -3.36 -18.04
C GLY A 82 2.85 -2.24 -18.18
N PHE A 83 3.32 -1.00 -18.30
CA PHE A 83 2.44 0.16 -18.47
C PHE A 83 1.53 0.07 -19.69
N SER A 84 2.06 -0.38 -20.84
CA SER A 84 1.23 -0.58 -22.03
C SER A 84 0.21 -1.68 -21.84
N PHE A 85 0.57 -2.78 -21.17
CA PHE A 85 -0.36 -3.85 -20.86
C PHE A 85 -1.48 -3.37 -19.93
N GLU A 86 -1.14 -2.66 -18.85
CA GLU A 86 -2.13 -2.04 -17.95
C GLU A 86 -3.04 -1.09 -18.72
N HIS A 87 -2.48 -0.21 -19.56
CA HIS A 87 -3.25 0.74 -20.36
C HIS A 87 -4.23 0.08 -21.33
N GLU A 88 -3.77 -0.94 -22.08
CA GLU A 88 -4.56 -1.61 -23.11
C GLU A 88 -5.55 -2.64 -22.54
N THR A 89 -5.38 -3.08 -21.29
CA THR A 89 -6.24 -4.11 -20.66
C THR A 89 -7.14 -3.57 -19.54
N THR A 90 -7.06 -2.29 -19.23
CA THR A 90 -7.89 -1.64 -18.21
C THR A 90 -8.59 -0.41 -18.77
N SER A 91 -9.55 0.13 -18.01
CA SER A 91 -10.18 1.40 -18.33
C SER A 91 -10.33 2.21 -17.05
N PRO A 92 -10.08 3.53 -17.08
CA PRO A 92 -10.24 4.36 -15.90
C PRO A 92 -11.71 4.36 -15.46
N THR A 93 -11.92 4.37 -14.14
CA THR A 93 -13.25 4.66 -13.59
C THR A 93 -13.65 6.10 -13.94
N PRO A 94 -14.91 6.38 -14.31
CA PRO A 94 -15.37 7.73 -14.60
C PRO A 94 -15.02 8.72 -13.49
N GLY A 95 -14.40 9.85 -13.86
CA GLY A 95 -13.91 10.89 -12.94
C GLY A 95 -12.51 10.64 -12.38
N CYS A 96 -11.91 9.47 -12.65
CA CYS A 96 -10.56 9.09 -12.20
C CYS A 96 -9.55 9.05 -13.36
N GLU A 97 -9.87 9.62 -14.53
CA GLU A 97 -9.05 9.53 -15.76
C GLU A 97 -7.68 10.18 -15.64
N ARG A 98 -7.55 11.13 -14.70
CA ARG A 98 -6.28 11.82 -14.38
C ARG A 98 -5.49 11.14 -13.26
N SER A 99 -5.98 10.03 -12.72
CA SER A 99 -5.27 9.28 -11.67
C SER A 99 -4.01 8.64 -12.24
N THR A 100 -2.88 8.80 -11.55
CA THR A 100 -1.60 8.19 -11.95
C THR A 100 -1.33 6.88 -11.23
N ALA A 101 -1.96 6.65 -10.09
CA ALA A 101 -1.82 5.45 -9.28
C ALA A 101 -3.01 5.35 -8.33
N HIS A 102 -3.52 4.13 -8.11
CA HIS A 102 -4.57 3.88 -7.13
C HIS A 102 -3.97 3.15 -5.93
N HIS A 103 -4.16 3.68 -4.73
CA HIS A 103 -3.66 3.05 -3.50
C HIS A 103 -4.83 2.60 -2.64
N ARG A 104 -4.70 1.40 -2.07
CA ARG A 104 -5.56 0.92 -0.99
C ARG A 104 -4.84 0.93 0.34
N ILE A 105 -5.63 1.02 1.40
CA ILE A 105 -5.20 0.92 2.79
C ILE A 105 -6.00 -0.23 3.39
N VAL A 106 -5.32 -1.24 3.93
CA VAL A 106 -5.94 -2.40 4.59
C VAL A 106 -5.52 -2.47 6.05
N LYS A 107 -6.44 -2.93 6.90
CA LYS A 107 -6.21 -3.23 8.31
C LYS A 107 -6.24 -4.74 8.51
N TYR A 108 -5.23 -5.32 9.15
CA TYR A 108 -5.21 -6.74 9.51
C TYR A 108 -4.30 -7.02 10.71
N ASP A 109 -4.52 -8.16 11.35
CA ASP A 109 -3.60 -8.71 12.37
C ASP A 109 -2.47 -9.49 11.68
N PHE A 110 -1.24 -9.26 12.12
CA PHE A 110 -0.06 -9.95 11.63
C PHE A 110 0.82 -10.41 12.78
N PHE A 111 0.68 -11.69 13.15
CA PHE A 111 1.38 -12.27 14.31
C PHE A 111 1.11 -11.48 15.61
N GLY A 112 -0.13 -11.01 15.82
CA GLY A 112 -0.50 -10.22 16.99
C GLY A 112 -0.25 -8.71 16.86
N LEU A 113 0.41 -8.26 15.79
CA LEU A 113 0.60 -6.85 15.49
C LEU A 113 -0.57 -6.33 14.64
N LYS A 114 -1.21 -5.23 15.08
CA LYS A 114 -2.27 -4.57 14.33
C LYS A 114 -1.67 -3.67 13.27
N MET A 115 -1.82 -4.07 12.01
CA MET A 115 -1.21 -3.42 10.86
C MET A 115 -2.19 -2.53 10.11
N ILE A 116 -1.73 -1.35 9.69
CA ILE A 116 -2.29 -0.54 8.62
C ILE A 116 -1.30 -0.52 7.46
N VAL A 117 -1.69 -1.09 6.32
CA VAL A 117 -0.79 -1.27 5.18
C VAL A 117 -1.36 -0.62 3.93
N ARG A 118 -0.60 0.33 3.37
CA ARG A 118 -0.89 0.95 2.07
C ARG A 118 -0.17 0.21 0.94
N PHE A 119 -0.84 0.07 -0.20
CA PHE A 119 -0.25 -0.52 -1.40
C PHE A 119 -0.95 0.01 -2.66
N GLU A 120 -0.21 0.04 -3.75
CA GLU A 120 -0.74 0.32 -5.09
C GLU A 120 -1.53 -0.88 -5.62
N VAL A 121 -2.62 -0.59 -6.33
CA VAL A 121 -3.51 -1.54 -6.99
C VAL A 121 -3.59 -1.19 -8.47
N ASP A 122 -3.45 -2.20 -9.32
CA ASP A 122 -3.39 -2.00 -10.77
C ASP A 122 -4.80 -1.94 -11.38
N ALA A 123 -5.70 -2.83 -10.95
CA ALA A 123 -7.07 -2.90 -11.46
C ALA A 123 -8.05 -3.55 -10.46
N PHE A 124 -9.33 -3.57 -10.83
CA PHE A 124 -10.36 -4.34 -10.13
C PHE A 124 -11.32 -5.00 -11.12
N LEU A 125 -11.94 -6.10 -10.70
CA LEU A 125 -13.02 -6.75 -11.44
C LEU A 125 -14.32 -5.95 -11.31
N PRO A 126 -15.03 -5.65 -12.41
CA PRO A 126 -16.33 -4.99 -12.33
C PRO A 126 -17.31 -5.85 -11.51
N SER A 127 -18.20 -5.21 -10.76
CA SER A 127 -19.30 -5.93 -10.09
C SER A 127 -20.29 -6.44 -11.14
N ASP A 128 -20.95 -7.56 -10.85
CA ASP A 128 -22.01 -8.09 -11.72
C ASP A 128 -23.14 -7.06 -11.95
N GLU A 129 -23.36 -6.14 -11.01
CA GLU A 129 -24.31 -5.03 -11.12
C GLU A 129 -23.84 -3.92 -12.09
N ALA A 130 -22.53 -3.61 -12.11
CA ALA A 130 -21.97 -2.61 -13.02
C ALA A 130 -22.10 -3.07 -14.49
N VAL A 131 -21.96 -4.37 -14.75
CA VAL A 131 -22.14 -4.96 -16.09
C VAL A 131 -23.60 -4.82 -16.56
N GLN A 132 -24.59 -4.96 -15.66
CA GLN A 132 -26.02 -4.81 -15.99
C GLN A 132 -26.47 -3.35 -16.14
N SER A 133 -25.84 -2.39 -15.43
CA SER A 133 -26.18 -0.96 -15.51
C SER A 133 -25.87 -0.32 -16.86
N SER A 134 -24.95 -0.91 -17.64
CA SER A 134 -24.63 -0.45 -19.01
C SER A 134 -25.76 -0.71 -20.03
N GLY A 135 -26.86 -1.36 -19.63
CA GLY A 135 -27.97 -1.71 -20.52
C GLY A 135 -29.36 -1.17 -20.15
N LYS A 136 -29.58 -0.54 -18.99
CA LYS A 136 -30.90 -0.03 -18.60
C LYS A 136 -30.82 1.25 -17.77
N SER A 137 -31.10 2.37 -18.43
CA SER A 137 -31.47 3.62 -17.74
C SER A 137 -32.86 3.44 -17.15
N ALA A 138 -32.93 3.22 -15.83
CA ALA A 138 -34.14 3.40 -15.06
C ALA A 138 -33.73 3.97 -13.70
N THR A 139 -33.93 5.28 -13.54
CA THR A 139 -33.77 6.02 -12.28
C THR A 139 -34.73 5.45 -11.24
N THR A 140 -34.23 4.67 -10.28
CA THR A 140 -34.99 4.19 -9.13
C THR A 140 -34.80 5.13 -7.93
N LEU A 141 -35.84 5.23 -7.11
CA LEU A 141 -35.96 6.12 -5.94
C LEU A 141 -34.84 5.88 -4.89
N ASP A 142 -34.25 4.69 -4.87
CA ASP A 142 -33.13 4.32 -3.99
C ASP A 142 -31.85 5.11 -4.29
N SER A 143 -31.65 5.54 -5.54
CA SER A 143 -30.52 6.39 -5.94
C SER A 143 -30.55 7.76 -5.27
N LEU A 144 -31.74 8.26 -4.90
CA LEU A 144 -31.89 9.53 -4.20
C LEU A 144 -31.60 9.40 -2.70
N THR A 145 -31.86 8.24 -2.12
CA THR A 145 -31.52 7.94 -0.72
C THR A 145 -30.01 7.78 -0.54
N ASP A 146 -29.33 7.15 -1.50
CA ASP A 146 -27.86 7.10 -1.56
C ASP A 146 -27.22 8.46 -1.86
N SER A 147 -27.90 9.30 -2.66
CA SER A 147 -27.48 10.69 -2.89
C SER A 147 -27.68 11.58 -1.66
N LEU A 148 -28.59 11.22 -0.74
CA LEU A 148 -28.86 11.96 0.49
C LEU A 148 -28.00 11.47 1.66
N SER A 149 -27.63 10.19 1.70
CA SER A 149 -26.65 9.67 2.66
C SER A 149 -25.22 10.18 2.39
N THR A 150 -24.90 10.49 1.13
CA THR A 150 -23.67 11.18 0.73
C THR A 150 -23.68 12.69 1.02
N LEU A 151 -24.83 13.27 1.36
CA LEU A 151 -24.99 14.65 1.85
C LEU A 151 -24.83 14.74 3.39
N GLN A 152 -23.95 13.92 3.98
CA GLN A 152 -23.39 14.29 5.28
C GLN A 152 -22.57 15.57 5.08
N VAL A 153 -23.09 16.67 5.62
CA VAL A 153 -22.37 17.94 5.80
C VAL A 153 -21.18 17.65 6.69
N THR A 154 -20.11 17.17 6.08
CA THR A 154 -18.80 17.09 6.70
C THR A 154 -18.30 18.52 6.74
N THR A 155 -18.15 19.06 7.94
CA THR A 155 -17.37 20.28 8.18
C THR A 155 -16.10 20.18 7.35
N GLU A 156 -15.91 21.13 6.42
CA GLU A 156 -14.72 21.18 5.57
C GLU A 156 -13.49 21.30 6.47
N SER A 157 -12.92 20.17 6.86
CA SER A 157 -11.59 20.12 7.44
C SER A 157 -10.66 20.67 6.37
N ALA A 158 -10.17 21.90 6.59
CA ALA A 158 -9.30 22.60 5.67
C ALA A 158 -8.20 21.65 5.17
N SER A 159 -8.09 21.53 3.85
CA SER A 159 -7.08 20.67 3.25
C SER A 159 -5.69 21.16 3.66
N PRO A 160 -4.80 20.29 4.17
CA PRO A 160 -3.51 20.73 4.64
C PRO A 160 -2.70 21.35 3.49
N PRO A 161 -1.80 22.30 3.76
CA PRO A 161 -1.00 22.96 2.73
C PRO A 161 -0.30 21.94 1.82
N GLY A 162 -0.51 22.06 0.50
CA GLY A 162 0.13 21.20 -0.49
C GLY A 162 -0.56 19.86 -0.75
N LEU A 163 -1.76 19.61 -0.21
CA LEU A 163 -2.60 18.46 -0.53
C LEU A 163 -4.01 18.92 -0.90
N GLN A 164 -4.43 18.71 -2.15
CA GLN A 164 -5.81 18.94 -2.58
C GLN A 164 -6.56 17.61 -2.62
N ILE A 165 -7.72 17.55 -1.97
CA ILE A 165 -8.57 16.36 -1.94
C ILE A 165 -9.69 16.54 -2.96
N ILE A 166 -9.79 15.60 -3.90
CA ILE A 166 -10.83 15.56 -4.93
C ILE A 166 -11.63 14.28 -4.70
N ARG A 167 -12.96 14.39 -4.57
CA ARG A 167 -13.85 13.25 -4.42
C ARG A 167 -14.32 12.79 -5.81
N ALA A 168 -13.94 11.58 -6.19
CA ALA A 168 -14.30 10.96 -7.47
C ALA A 168 -14.29 9.43 -7.36
N GLY A 169 -14.97 8.75 -8.28
CA GLY A 169 -15.14 7.30 -8.27
C GLY A 169 -15.99 6.80 -7.09
N SER A 170 -15.92 5.50 -6.83
CA SER A 170 -16.66 4.83 -5.74
C SER A 170 -15.79 3.77 -5.08
N GLU A 171 -16.06 3.45 -3.80
CA GLU A 171 -15.41 2.34 -3.12
C GLU A 171 -15.81 1.02 -3.79
N VAL A 172 -14.83 0.19 -4.18
CA VAL A 172 -15.09 -1.15 -4.75
C VAL A 172 -14.67 -2.26 -3.77
N PRO A 173 -15.33 -3.42 -3.76
CA PRO A 173 -15.03 -4.48 -2.80
C PRO A 173 -13.57 -4.95 -2.87
N HIS A 174 -12.90 -5.13 -1.73
CA HIS A 174 -11.51 -5.59 -1.69
C HIS A 174 -11.29 -6.94 -2.39
N ARG A 175 -12.30 -7.83 -2.35
CA ARG A 175 -12.27 -9.11 -3.07
C ARG A 175 -12.11 -9.01 -4.60
N SER A 176 -12.30 -7.82 -5.17
CA SER A 176 -12.25 -7.58 -6.62
C SER A 176 -10.89 -7.08 -7.12
N VAL A 177 -9.96 -6.69 -6.24
CA VAL A 177 -8.69 -6.09 -6.68
C VAL A 177 -7.76 -7.07 -7.37
N ILE A 178 -7.02 -6.57 -8.35
CA ILE A 178 -6.12 -7.34 -9.21
C ILE A 178 -4.73 -6.70 -9.19
N GLU A 179 -3.71 -7.55 -9.08
CA GLU A 179 -2.34 -7.24 -9.47
C GLU A 179 -2.11 -7.72 -10.91
N LEU A 180 -1.60 -6.84 -11.77
CA LEU A 180 -1.24 -7.10 -13.15
C LEU A 180 0.26 -7.23 -13.31
N LYS A 181 0.70 -8.21 -14.10
CA LYS A 181 2.09 -8.33 -14.53
C LYS A 181 2.24 -8.76 -15.96
N THR A 182 3.42 -8.53 -16.50
CA THR A 182 3.83 -9.01 -17.82
C THR A 182 5.04 -9.93 -17.68
N SER A 183 5.10 -10.98 -18.50
CA SER A 183 6.26 -11.87 -18.55
C SER A 183 6.54 -12.32 -19.98
N SER A 184 7.81 -12.28 -20.38
CA SER A 184 8.27 -12.90 -21.62
C SER A 184 8.47 -14.41 -21.51
N LYS A 185 8.45 -14.95 -20.28
CA LYS A 185 8.57 -16.38 -19.99
C LYS A 185 7.22 -16.92 -19.58
N LYS A 186 6.80 -18.06 -20.15
CA LYS A 186 5.60 -18.82 -19.74
C LYS A 186 5.76 -19.55 -18.39
N HIS A 187 6.46 -18.93 -17.45
CA HIS A 187 6.69 -19.48 -16.11
C HIS A 187 6.68 -18.35 -15.08
N ILE A 188 5.86 -18.52 -14.04
CA ILE A 188 5.73 -17.56 -12.94
C ILE A 188 6.59 -18.04 -11.77
N ARG A 189 7.54 -17.22 -11.34
CA ARG A 189 8.30 -17.46 -10.10
C ARG A 189 7.47 -17.01 -8.90
N TRP A 190 6.64 -17.89 -8.37
CA TRP A 190 5.73 -17.58 -7.27
C TRP A 190 6.44 -17.10 -6.00
N SER A 191 7.67 -17.54 -5.76
CA SER A 191 8.49 -17.05 -4.64
C SER A 191 8.71 -15.53 -4.63
N ASP A 192 8.65 -14.88 -5.80
CA ASP A 192 8.85 -13.44 -5.96
C ASP A 192 7.52 -12.65 -5.90
N ILE A 193 6.43 -13.29 -6.32
CA ILE A 193 5.11 -12.68 -6.53
C ILE A 193 4.20 -12.88 -5.32
N PHE A 194 4.12 -14.11 -4.83
CA PHE A 194 3.19 -14.49 -3.76
C PHE A 194 3.35 -13.64 -2.48
N PRO A 195 4.58 -13.30 -2.02
CA PRO A 195 4.72 -12.43 -0.86
C PRO A 195 4.09 -11.05 -1.04
N GLN A 196 4.12 -10.51 -2.26
CA GLN A 196 3.51 -9.23 -2.59
C GLN A 196 1.98 -9.30 -2.50
N LEU A 197 1.39 -10.37 -3.04
CA LEU A 197 -0.06 -10.60 -2.97
C LEU A 197 -0.52 -10.83 -1.53
N TYR A 198 0.22 -11.64 -0.77
CA TYR A 198 -0.09 -11.94 0.62
C TYR A 198 -0.05 -10.68 1.50
N LEU A 199 1.02 -9.89 1.44
CA LEU A 199 1.17 -8.69 2.28
C LEU A 199 0.20 -7.56 1.91
N SER A 200 -0.39 -7.58 0.71
CA SER A 200 -1.44 -6.64 0.30
C SER A 200 -2.86 -7.21 0.45
N GLN A 201 -2.97 -8.50 0.80
CA GLN A 201 -4.21 -9.26 0.73
C GLN A 201 -4.88 -9.19 -0.66
N THR A 202 -4.09 -9.03 -1.73
CA THR A 202 -4.60 -8.92 -3.10
C THR A 202 -5.09 -10.28 -3.59
N PRO A 203 -6.39 -10.45 -3.90
CA PRO A 203 -6.95 -11.76 -4.22
C PRO A 203 -6.57 -12.26 -5.60
N TRP A 204 -6.52 -11.38 -6.61
CA TRP A 204 -6.33 -11.77 -8.00
C TRP A 204 -4.97 -11.35 -8.53
N PHE A 205 -4.31 -12.27 -9.24
CA PHE A 205 -3.06 -12.01 -9.94
C PHE A 205 -3.20 -12.43 -11.40
N TYR A 206 -3.10 -11.47 -12.31
CA TYR A 206 -3.20 -11.71 -13.75
C TYR A 206 -1.85 -11.42 -14.39
N VAL A 207 -1.37 -12.36 -15.22
CA VAL A 207 -0.12 -12.19 -15.96
C VAL A 207 -0.36 -12.31 -17.46
N GLY A 208 0.01 -11.26 -18.19
CA GLY A 208 0.08 -11.27 -19.65
C GLY A 208 1.41 -11.85 -20.13
N PHE A 209 1.36 -12.95 -20.87
CA PHE A 209 2.54 -13.52 -21.53
C PHE A 209 2.73 -12.92 -22.91
N HIS A 210 3.97 -12.48 -23.19
CA HIS A 210 4.27 -11.80 -24.45
C HIS A 210 5.57 -12.26 -25.10
N GLU A 211 5.63 -12.15 -26.42
CA GLU A 211 6.88 -12.20 -27.18
C GLU A 211 7.15 -10.81 -27.75
N LYS A 212 8.19 -10.13 -27.25
CA LYS A 212 8.59 -8.78 -27.69
C LYS A 212 7.43 -7.76 -27.76
N GLY A 213 6.52 -7.81 -26.79
CA GLY A 213 5.37 -6.91 -26.69
C GLY A 213 4.07 -7.44 -27.29
N THR A 214 4.11 -8.51 -28.07
CA THR A 214 2.90 -9.17 -28.57
C THR A 214 2.37 -10.13 -27.52
N PHE A 215 1.27 -9.75 -26.87
CA PHE A 215 0.60 -10.57 -25.86
C PHE A 215 -0.30 -11.61 -26.53
N THR A 216 -0.19 -12.86 -26.10
CA THR A 216 -0.97 -13.98 -26.69
C THR A 216 -1.86 -14.69 -25.67
N GLU A 217 -1.59 -14.50 -24.38
CA GLU A 217 -2.23 -15.25 -23.31
C GLU A 217 -2.24 -14.43 -22.03
N VAL A 218 -3.35 -14.46 -21.29
CA VAL A 218 -3.45 -13.92 -19.94
C VAL A 218 -3.80 -15.07 -18.99
N GLN A 219 -2.88 -15.39 -18.09
CA GLN A 219 -3.12 -16.36 -17.04
C GLN A 219 -3.67 -15.64 -15.80
N LYS A 220 -4.75 -16.18 -15.25
CA LYS A 220 -5.43 -15.67 -14.06
C LYS A 220 -5.17 -16.62 -12.89
N SER A 221 -4.96 -16.08 -11.70
CA SER A 221 -4.76 -16.87 -10.49
C SER A 221 -5.42 -16.19 -9.30
N ASN A 222 -5.96 -17.01 -8.39
CA ASN A 222 -6.55 -16.55 -7.15
C ASN A 222 -5.66 -16.93 -5.96
N MET A 223 -5.26 -15.95 -5.17
CA MET A 223 -4.39 -16.10 -4.01
C MET A 223 -4.96 -17.08 -2.96
N LEU A 224 -6.29 -17.19 -2.85
CA LEU A 224 -6.95 -18.12 -1.93
C LEU A 224 -6.71 -19.60 -2.27
N GLU A 225 -6.44 -19.90 -3.54
CA GLU A 225 -6.18 -21.27 -4.02
C GLU A 225 -4.71 -21.69 -3.81
N MET A 226 -3.84 -20.73 -3.49
CA MET A 226 -2.38 -20.88 -3.43
C MET A 226 -1.90 -21.39 -2.06
N LYS A 227 -2.43 -22.55 -1.63
CA LYS A 227 -2.16 -23.13 -0.31
C LYS A 227 -0.70 -23.53 -0.12
N GLU A 228 -0.08 -24.12 -1.14
CA GLU A 228 1.33 -24.53 -1.08
C GLU A 228 2.25 -23.32 -0.98
N GLN A 229 2.01 -22.26 -1.76
CA GLN A 229 2.80 -21.03 -1.70
C GLN A 229 2.67 -20.33 -0.35
N ARG A 230 1.48 -20.41 0.28
CA ARG A 230 1.27 -19.94 1.65
C ARG A 230 2.11 -20.73 2.65
N LYS A 231 2.09 -22.05 2.55
CA LYS A 231 2.86 -22.94 3.42
C LYS A 231 4.36 -22.70 3.28
N ASP A 232 4.85 -22.56 2.05
CA ASP A 232 6.26 -22.27 1.76
C ASP A 232 6.71 -20.90 2.30
N LEU A 233 5.78 -19.94 2.37
CA LEU A 233 6.07 -18.58 2.85
C LEU A 233 5.97 -18.45 4.38
N GLU A 234 5.28 -19.36 5.07
CA GLU A 234 4.92 -19.23 6.49
C GLU A 234 6.13 -18.98 7.40
N GLY A 235 7.20 -19.77 7.23
CA GLY A 235 8.43 -19.62 8.03
C GLY A 235 9.04 -18.23 7.89
N ARG A 236 9.02 -17.68 6.67
CA ARG A 236 9.54 -16.34 6.37
C ARG A 236 8.65 -15.24 6.93
N LEU A 237 7.33 -15.44 6.95
CA LEU A 237 6.38 -14.50 7.56
C LEU A 237 6.56 -14.45 9.08
N ARG A 238 6.84 -15.60 9.72
CA ARG A 238 7.16 -15.64 11.15
C ARG A 238 8.41 -14.84 11.48
N GLN A 239 9.46 -14.97 10.67
CA GLN A 239 10.67 -14.15 10.80
C GLN A 239 10.38 -12.65 10.60
N LEU A 240 9.50 -12.30 9.65
CA LEU A 240 9.05 -10.92 9.48
C LEU A 240 8.30 -10.41 10.72
N GLY A 241 7.41 -11.21 11.32
CA GLY A 241 6.70 -10.86 12.56
C GLY A 241 7.67 -10.54 13.70
N GLN A 242 8.62 -11.45 13.96
CA GLN A 242 9.68 -11.25 14.96
C GLN A 242 10.55 -10.02 14.67
N THR A 243 10.84 -9.75 13.39
CA THR A 243 11.59 -8.56 12.99
C THR A 243 10.79 -7.28 13.30
N LEU A 244 9.48 -7.28 13.04
CA LEU A 244 8.61 -6.14 13.33
C LEU A 244 8.48 -5.91 14.84
N GLU A 245 8.29 -6.95 15.64
CA GLU A 245 8.29 -6.86 17.12
C GLU A 245 9.57 -6.20 17.63
N MET A 246 10.74 -6.67 17.18
CA MET A 246 12.02 -6.07 17.57
C MET A 246 12.14 -4.59 17.15
N ILE A 247 11.65 -4.24 15.96
CA ILE A 247 11.64 -2.83 15.51
C ILE A 247 10.72 -1.98 16.38
N GLN A 248 9.57 -2.51 16.81
CA GLN A 248 8.65 -1.81 17.70
C GLN A 248 9.27 -1.57 19.08
N GLU A 249 9.88 -2.59 19.68
CA GLU A 249 10.60 -2.48 20.94
C GLU A 249 11.72 -1.41 20.87
N LEU A 250 12.47 -1.40 19.76
CA LEU A 250 13.49 -0.39 19.50
C LEU A 250 12.90 1.03 19.38
N ALA A 251 11.79 1.19 18.67
CA ALA A 251 11.12 2.47 18.53
C ALA A 251 10.64 3.00 19.89
N ILE A 252 10.01 2.13 20.70
CA ILE A 252 9.54 2.43 22.06
C ILE A 252 10.71 2.87 22.95
N ALA A 253 11.83 2.13 22.92
CA ALA A 253 13.01 2.45 23.74
C ALA A 253 13.64 3.81 23.41
N HIS A 254 13.55 4.28 22.15
CA HIS A 254 14.07 5.60 21.75
C HIS A 254 13.06 6.73 21.96
N GLY A 255 11.76 6.41 22.05
CA GLY A 255 10.67 7.35 22.29
C GLY A 255 10.31 8.22 21.08
N THR A 256 9.31 9.07 21.26
CA THR A 256 8.66 9.85 20.19
C THR A 256 9.48 11.02 19.64
N LYS A 257 10.53 11.44 20.35
CA LYS A 257 11.35 12.61 19.96
C LYS A 257 12.43 12.27 18.94
N LYS A 258 12.53 11.01 18.52
CA LYS A 258 13.61 10.49 17.68
C LYS A 258 13.04 9.95 16.37
N CYS A 259 13.63 10.40 15.28
CA CYS A 259 13.44 9.82 13.96
C CYS A 259 14.61 8.85 13.68
N LEU A 260 14.29 7.59 13.37
CA LEU A 260 15.25 6.49 13.18
C LEU A 260 15.30 6.04 11.71
N SER A 261 16.39 5.39 11.33
CA SER A 261 16.57 4.79 10.01
C SER A 261 17.05 3.36 10.13
N LEU A 262 16.29 2.42 9.55
CA LEU A 262 16.77 1.08 9.23
C LEU A 262 17.55 1.15 7.92
N VAL A 263 18.81 0.76 7.95
CA VAL A 263 19.68 0.74 6.77
C VAL A 263 20.19 -0.69 6.57
N CYS A 264 19.78 -1.31 5.47
CA CYS A 264 20.29 -2.59 5.01
C CYS A 264 21.41 -2.34 4.00
N GLN A 265 22.62 -2.79 4.32
CA GLN A 265 23.77 -2.73 3.42
C GLN A 265 24.47 -4.09 3.40
N SER A 266 24.61 -4.67 2.20
CA SER A 266 25.28 -5.96 2.00
C SER A 266 24.74 -7.07 2.90
N GLY A 267 23.44 -7.05 3.21
CA GLY A 267 22.76 -8.04 4.04
C GLY A 267 22.77 -7.75 5.55
N VAL A 268 23.49 -6.73 6.01
CA VAL A 268 23.47 -6.29 7.41
C VAL A 268 22.43 -5.19 7.56
N LEU A 269 21.48 -5.38 8.48
CA LEU A 269 20.49 -4.36 8.85
C LEU A 269 20.93 -3.67 10.14
N THR A 270 21.05 -2.35 10.10
CA THR A 270 21.48 -1.53 11.25
C THR A 270 20.52 -0.36 11.45
N VAL A 271 20.34 0.03 12.71
CA VAL A 271 19.49 1.16 13.11
C VAL A 271 20.39 2.37 13.36
N TYR A 272 19.99 3.52 12.81
CA TYR A 272 20.67 4.80 13.02
C TYR A 272 19.70 5.84 13.55
N GLU A 273 20.14 6.65 14.51
CA GLU A 273 19.44 7.88 14.89
C GLU A 273 19.76 8.99 13.89
N ARG A 274 18.73 9.71 13.42
CA ARG A 274 18.92 10.83 12.48
C ARG A 274 19.25 12.13 13.24
N VAL A 275 20.26 12.86 12.77
CA VAL A 275 20.64 14.18 13.29
C VAL A 275 20.21 15.27 12.30
N GLY A 276 19.23 16.11 12.64
CA GLY A 276 18.81 17.28 11.84
C GLY A 276 17.31 17.63 11.88
N ILE A 277 16.98 18.90 11.62
CA ILE A 277 15.64 19.55 11.76
C ILE A 277 14.67 19.24 10.60
N GLU A 278 14.89 18.20 9.81
CA GLU A 278 13.75 17.65 9.05
C GLU A 278 12.88 16.82 10.01
N GLN A 279 12.29 17.51 10.99
CA GLN A 279 11.31 16.99 11.94
C GLN A 279 10.07 16.57 11.15
N CYS A 280 9.75 15.27 11.14
CA CYS A 280 8.91 14.56 12.10
C CYS A 280 7.52 15.28 12.24
N PRO A 281 6.50 14.89 11.46
CA PRO A 281 5.20 15.55 11.39
C PRO A 281 4.26 15.02 12.49
N VAL A 282 4.51 15.38 13.74
CA VAL A 282 3.48 15.30 14.79
C VAL A 282 3.41 16.67 15.44
N GLY A 283 2.39 17.42 15.08
CA GLY A 283 2.12 18.73 15.67
C GLY A 283 1.61 18.56 17.09
N ASP A 284 2.42 18.94 18.07
CA ASP A 284 1.92 19.27 19.39
C ASP A 284 1.07 20.54 19.26
N GLN A 285 -0.25 20.40 19.35
CA GLN A 285 -1.10 21.50 19.74
C GLN A 285 -0.86 21.71 21.25
N GLN A 286 0.06 22.61 21.57
CA GLN A 286 0.09 23.20 22.91
C GLN A 286 -1.13 24.10 23.07
N GLU A 287 -2.03 23.66 23.94
CA GLU A 287 -2.92 24.54 24.70
C GLU A 287 -2.08 25.67 25.29
N ASN A 288 -2.40 26.91 24.92
CA ASN A 288 -2.02 28.07 25.71
C ASN A 288 -3.31 28.70 26.24
N GLU A 289 -3.57 28.42 27.50
CA GLU A 289 -4.39 29.26 28.37
C GLU A 289 -3.73 30.64 28.52
N CYS A 290 -4.50 31.69 28.22
CA CYS A 290 -4.54 32.98 28.93
C CYS A 290 -5.91 33.62 28.69
#